data_AF-A0A2P8GVW2-F1
#
_entry.id   AF-A0A2P8GVW2-F1
#
_cell.length_a   1.000
_cell.length_b   1.000
_cell.length_c   1.000
_cell.angle_alpha   90.00
_cell.angle_beta   90.00
_cell.angle_gamma   90.00
#
_symmetry.space_group_name_H-M   'P 1'
#
loop_
_entity.id
_entity.type
_entity.pdbx_description
1 polymer ?
#
loop_
_entity_poly.entity_id
_entity_poly.type
_entity_poly.pdbx_seq_one_letter_code
_entity_poly.pdbx_strand_id
1 'polypeptide(L)'
;MHLILRTLLVIARAQARFRRGRTIGHYDVGRIRLTTLPTDLDLNGHMNNGVYFSMLDLGRFELTIRSGIYTIFQKHGWYPVVASETITFRKSLKLWQRFTIESRIVGYDERAVIMDQRIVVRGEVYARAIIRARILSKSSGPVPMADVLAAVGVPPRTLHKEEWIERWADDVLLPSTRQPAPSEWD
;
A
#
# COMPACT_ATOMS: atom_id res chain seq x y z
N MET A 1 18.62 -2.69 -2.33
CA MET A 1 17.43 -2.77 -1.45
C MET A 1 17.83 -3.24 -0.05
N HIS A 2 18.06 -2.34 0.89
CA HIS A 2 18.43 -2.66 2.28
C HIS A 2 17.26 -3.21 3.13
N LEU A 3 16.03 -3.15 2.62
CA LEU A 3 14.82 -3.50 3.37
C LEU A 3 14.42 -4.97 3.29
N ILE A 4 15.07 -5.80 2.47
CA ILE A 4 14.68 -7.21 2.22
C ILE A 4 14.49 -7.98 3.53
N LEU A 5 15.45 -7.89 4.46
CA LEU A 5 15.35 -8.60 5.75
C LEU A 5 14.15 -8.11 6.59
N ARG A 6 13.87 -6.80 6.57
CA ARG A 6 12.70 -6.23 7.26
C ARG A 6 11.41 -6.69 6.62
N THR A 7 11.36 -6.74 5.29
CA THR A 7 10.22 -7.27 4.53
C THR A 7 9.94 -8.71 4.89
N LEU A 8 10.96 -9.58 4.82
CA LEU A 8 10.81 -11.00 5.19
C LEU A 8 10.34 -11.17 6.63
N LEU A 9 10.89 -10.37 7.57
CA LEU A 9 10.48 -10.41 8.97
C LEU A 9 9.03 -9.96 9.18
N VAL A 10 8.60 -8.89 8.50
CA VAL A 10 7.21 -8.40 8.58
C VAL A 10 6.25 -9.44 8.01
N ILE A 11 6.57 -10.01 6.85
CA ILE A 11 5.77 -11.08 6.22
C ILE A 11 5.68 -12.29 7.15
N ALA A 12 6.81 -12.79 7.66
CA ALA A 12 6.84 -13.95 8.55
C ALA A 12 6.01 -13.71 9.83
N ARG A 13 6.12 -12.51 10.43
CA ARG A 13 5.32 -12.13 11.61
C ARG A 13 3.83 -11.99 11.29
N ALA A 14 3.48 -11.40 10.15
CA ALA A 14 2.09 -11.27 9.72
C ALA A 14 1.47 -12.65 9.48
N GLN A 15 2.18 -13.54 8.79
CA GLN A 15 1.76 -14.93 8.57
C GLN A 15 1.60 -15.70 9.87
N ALA A 16 2.55 -15.58 10.80
CA ALA A 16 2.46 -16.22 12.11
C ALA A 16 1.25 -15.74 12.91
N ARG A 17 0.92 -14.44 12.84
CA ARG A 17 -0.29 -13.88 13.47
C ARG A 17 -1.57 -14.40 12.81
N PHE A 18 -1.60 -14.43 11.48
CA PHE A 18 -2.73 -14.97 10.72
C PHE A 18 -3.00 -16.43 11.07
N ARG A 19 -1.96 -17.29 11.08
CA ARG A 19 -2.07 -18.71 11.47
C ARG A 19 -2.52 -18.92 12.92
N ARG A 20 -2.31 -17.94 13.80
CA ARG A 20 -2.77 -17.96 15.20
C ARG A 20 -4.16 -17.33 15.39
N GLY A 21 -4.91 -17.10 14.31
CA GLY A 21 -6.24 -16.51 14.36
C GLY A 21 -6.28 -15.01 14.68
N ARG A 22 -5.13 -14.31 14.71
CA ARG A 22 -5.07 -12.85 14.91
C ARG A 22 -5.29 -12.09 13.60
N THR A 23 -6.42 -12.36 12.96
CA THR A 23 -6.83 -11.75 11.69
C THR A 23 -7.40 -10.35 11.88
N ILE A 24 -7.67 -9.66 10.77
CA ILE A 24 -8.42 -8.41 10.69
C ILE A 24 -9.37 -8.50 9.49
N GLY A 25 -10.42 -7.68 9.44
CA GLY A 25 -11.27 -7.56 8.26
C GLY A 25 -10.54 -6.93 7.07
N HIS A 26 -11.07 -7.12 5.87
CA HIS A 26 -10.51 -6.56 4.63
C HIS A 26 -10.42 -5.02 4.63
N TYR A 27 -11.37 -4.37 5.33
CA TYR A 27 -11.48 -2.91 5.40
C TYR A 27 -11.11 -2.35 6.78
N ASP A 28 -10.51 -3.17 7.64
CA ASP A 28 -9.94 -2.72 8.92
C ASP A 28 -8.61 -1.99 8.72
N VAL A 29 -8.14 -1.33 9.77
CA VAL A 29 -6.81 -0.69 9.77
C VAL A 29 -5.75 -1.70 10.20
N GLY A 30 -4.93 -2.13 9.24
CA GLY A 30 -3.68 -2.84 9.48
C GLY A 30 -2.66 -1.94 10.18
N ARG A 31 -1.89 -2.49 11.13
CA ARG A 31 -0.95 -1.73 11.95
C ARG A 31 0.35 -2.47 12.17
N ILE A 32 1.45 -1.85 11.76
CA ILE A 32 2.80 -2.33 12.08
C ILE A 32 3.64 -1.26 12.75
N ARG A 33 4.33 -1.63 13.83
CA ARG A 33 5.26 -0.76 14.53
C ARG A 33 6.68 -1.07 14.08
N LEU A 34 7.42 -0.04 13.70
CA LEU A 34 8.79 -0.09 13.23
C LEU A 34 9.63 0.99 13.93
N THR A 35 10.95 0.89 13.75
CA THR A 35 11.93 1.87 14.22
C THR A 35 12.78 2.29 13.03
N THR A 36 13.10 3.56 12.88
CA THR A 36 14.06 4.02 11.86
C THR A 36 15.47 3.51 12.16
N LEU A 37 16.18 3.11 11.11
CA LEU A 37 17.55 2.61 11.16
C LEU A 37 18.50 3.55 10.40
N PRO A 38 19.82 3.47 10.61
CA PRO A 38 20.78 4.30 9.88
C PRO A 38 20.62 4.23 8.36
N THR A 39 20.29 3.05 7.82
CA THR A 39 20.07 2.82 6.39
C THR A 39 18.77 3.42 5.85
N ASP A 40 17.87 3.89 6.72
CA ASP A 40 16.64 4.56 6.32
C ASP A 40 16.85 6.07 6.08
N LEU A 41 17.99 6.62 6.48
CA LEU A 41 18.24 8.06 6.51
C LEU A 41 18.97 8.56 5.26
N ASP A 42 18.71 9.83 4.94
CA ASP A 42 19.51 10.61 4.00
C ASP A 42 20.72 11.27 4.70
N LEU A 43 21.51 12.02 3.93
CA LEU A 43 22.67 12.76 4.42
C LEU A 43 22.31 13.87 5.43
N ASN A 44 21.05 14.29 5.48
CA ASN A 44 20.54 15.28 6.43
C ASN A 44 20.06 14.65 7.74
N GLY A 45 20.23 13.33 7.92
CA GLY A 45 19.85 12.60 9.14
C GLY A 45 18.35 12.39 9.30
N HIS A 46 17.57 12.60 8.24
CA HIS A 46 16.12 12.36 8.21
C HIS A 46 15.81 11.15 7.36
N MET A 47 14.67 10.49 7.60
CA MET A 47 14.25 9.39 6.74
C MET A 47 14.16 9.88 5.29
N ASN A 48 14.86 9.18 4.40
CA ASN A 48 14.85 9.48 2.98
C ASN A 48 13.42 9.33 2.42
N ASN A 49 12.99 10.28 1.58
CA ASN A 49 11.62 10.30 1.04
C ASN A 49 11.24 9.01 0.29
N GLY A 50 12.15 8.42 -0.48
CA GLY A 50 11.90 7.15 -1.19
C GLY A 50 11.77 5.94 -0.26
N VAL A 51 12.39 6.00 0.93
CA VAL A 51 12.27 4.96 1.95
C VAL A 51 10.85 4.92 2.53
N TYR A 52 10.10 6.04 2.55
CA TYR A 52 8.71 6.03 3.00
C TYR A 52 7.87 5.06 2.18
N PHE A 53 7.91 5.13 0.85
CA PHE A 53 7.14 4.20 0.00
C PHE A 53 7.52 2.74 0.27
N SER A 54 8.81 2.46 0.41
CA SER A 54 9.27 1.11 0.75
C SER A 54 8.78 0.64 2.14
N MET A 55 8.62 1.55 3.10
CA MET A 55 8.01 1.25 4.39
C MET A 55 6.51 1.00 4.26
N LEU A 56 5.81 1.79 3.44
CA LEU A 56 4.38 1.64 3.19
C LEU A 56 4.06 0.27 2.57
N ASP A 57 4.93 -0.29 1.72
CA ASP A 57 4.82 -1.67 1.23
C ASP A 57 4.70 -2.68 2.38
N LEU A 58 5.48 -2.52 3.45
CA LEU A 58 5.43 -3.38 4.63
C LEU A 58 4.05 -3.33 5.30
N GLY A 59 3.46 -2.12 5.36
CA GLY A 59 2.10 -1.93 5.86
C GLY A 59 1.07 -2.64 4.98
N ARG A 60 1.23 -2.58 3.65
CA ARG A 60 0.35 -3.29 2.71
C ARG A 60 0.46 -4.79 2.87
N PHE A 61 1.68 -5.34 2.99
CA PHE A 61 1.87 -6.77 3.26
C PHE A 61 1.18 -7.21 4.55
N GLU A 62 1.33 -6.45 5.65
CA GLU A 62 0.65 -6.80 6.90
C GLU A 62 -0.86 -6.81 6.77
N LEU A 63 -1.43 -5.76 6.16
CA LEU A 63 -2.87 -5.67 5.93
C LEU A 63 -3.36 -6.84 5.06
N THR A 64 -2.75 -7.08 3.91
CA THR A 64 -3.21 -8.12 2.98
C THR A 64 -3.04 -9.53 3.54
N ILE A 65 -1.97 -9.77 4.32
CA ILE A 65 -1.74 -11.08 4.93
C ILE A 65 -2.74 -11.33 6.06
N ARG A 66 -2.89 -10.37 6.99
CA ARG A 66 -3.76 -10.58 8.16
C ARG A 66 -5.25 -10.53 7.82
N SER A 67 -5.62 -9.89 6.73
CA SER A 67 -6.98 -9.93 6.20
C SER A 67 -7.27 -11.14 5.32
N GLY A 68 -6.27 -11.96 4.96
CA GLY A 68 -6.45 -13.12 4.09
C GLY A 68 -6.49 -12.81 2.60
N ILE A 69 -6.54 -11.54 2.18
CA ILE A 69 -6.50 -11.11 0.77
C ILE A 69 -5.27 -11.68 0.06
N TYR A 70 -4.12 -11.69 0.73
CA TYR A 70 -2.88 -12.24 0.17
C TYR A 70 -3.01 -13.73 -0.18
N THR A 71 -3.72 -14.51 0.65
CA THR A 71 -3.98 -15.93 0.38
C THR A 71 -4.93 -16.11 -0.81
N ILE A 72 -5.95 -15.27 -0.93
CA ILE A 72 -6.87 -15.25 -2.08
C ILE A 72 -6.06 -14.97 -3.35
N PHE A 73 -5.27 -13.90 -3.35
CA PHE A 73 -4.46 -13.51 -4.52
C PHE A 73 -3.48 -14.62 -4.93
N GLN A 74 -2.81 -15.27 -3.98
CA GLN A 74 -1.95 -16.39 -4.29
C GLN A 74 -2.69 -17.56 -4.95
N LYS A 75 -3.88 -17.93 -4.48
CA LYS A 75 -4.68 -19.00 -5.09
C LYS A 75 -5.05 -18.72 -6.53
N HIS A 76 -5.30 -17.45 -6.86
CA HIS A 76 -5.63 -17.01 -8.21
C HIS A 76 -4.41 -16.65 -9.07
N GLY A 77 -3.19 -16.69 -8.52
CA GLY A 77 -1.99 -16.20 -9.21
C GLY A 77 -2.01 -14.70 -9.47
N TRP A 78 -2.73 -13.93 -8.66
CA TRP A 78 -2.87 -12.48 -8.75
C TRP A 78 -1.81 -11.76 -7.92
N TYR A 79 -1.46 -10.55 -8.33
CA TYR A 79 -0.56 -9.66 -7.62
C TYR A 79 -0.90 -8.18 -7.87
N PRO A 80 -0.73 -7.31 -6.87
CA PRO A 80 -0.96 -5.88 -7.04
C PRO A 80 0.26 -5.20 -7.69
N VAL A 81 -0.01 -4.21 -8.53
CA VAL A 81 0.97 -3.28 -9.10
C VAL A 81 0.50 -1.86 -8.83
N VAL A 82 1.34 -1.04 -8.21
CA VAL A 82 1.03 0.38 -7.98
C VAL A 82 1.00 1.09 -9.34
N ALA A 83 -0.14 1.71 -9.66
CA ALA A 83 -0.33 2.47 -10.88
C ALA A 83 -0.06 3.96 -10.67
N SER A 84 -0.44 4.48 -9.51
CA SER A 84 -0.10 5.82 -9.05
C SER A 84 -0.11 5.87 -7.53
N GLU A 85 0.71 6.76 -6.98
CA GLU A 85 0.73 7.04 -5.55
C GLU A 85 1.09 8.51 -5.31
N THR A 86 0.52 9.08 -4.26
CA THR A 86 0.84 10.43 -3.80
C THR A 86 1.10 10.39 -2.31
N ILE A 87 2.01 11.23 -1.83
CA ILE A 87 2.37 11.31 -0.41
C ILE A 87 2.51 12.77 0.02
N THR A 88 2.00 13.07 1.20
CA THR A 88 2.19 14.36 1.88
C THR A 88 3.02 14.15 3.13
N PHE A 89 4.11 14.91 3.26
CA PHE A 89 4.98 14.90 4.43
C PHE A 89 4.64 16.07 5.35
N ARG A 90 4.28 15.77 6.59
CA ARG A 90 4.05 16.78 7.64
C ARG A 90 5.27 16.96 8.54
N LYS A 91 5.93 15.85 8.89
CA LYS A 91 7.11 15.82 9.78
C LYS A 91 8.05 14.69 9.37
N SER A 92 9.35 14.92 9.50
CA SER A 92 10.38 13.90 9.23
C SER A 92 10.59 12.96 10.41
N LEU A 93 10.86 11.69 10.13
CA LEU A 93 11.36 10.73 11.11
C LEU A 93 12.88 10.85 11.28
N LYS A 94 13.35 10.81 12.52
CA LYS A 94 14.78 10.83 12.89
C LYS A 94 15.29 9.43 13.23
N LEU A 95 16.60 9.27 13.40
CA LEU A 95 17.23 8.01 13.80
C LEU A 95 16.63 7.41 15.09
N TRP A 96 16.45 6.09 15.10
CA TRP A 96 15.90 5.29 16.22
C TRP A 96 14.49 5.69 16.69
N GLN A 97 13.79 6.48 15.90
CA GLN A 97 12.43 6.88 16.17
C GLN A 97 11.46 5.73 15.87
N ARG A 98 10.62 5.40 16.85
CA ARG A 98 9.53 4.44 16.68
C ARG A 98 8.33 5.11 16.02
N PHE A 99 7.76 4.43 15.04
CA PHE A 99 6.57 4.87 14.33
C PHE A 99 5.66 3.67 14.03
N THR A 100 4.40 3.95 13.72
CA THR A 100 3.42 2.97 13.30
C THR A 100 3.01 3.29 11.87
N ILE A 101 2.97 2.27 11.02
CA ILE A 101 2.32 2.35 9.73
C ILE A 101 0.89 1.86 9.92
N GLU A 102 -0.06 2.72 9.62
CA GLU A 102 -1.47 2.38 9.52
C GLU A 102 -1.83 2.23 8.04
N SER A 103 -2.58 1.20 7.67
CA SER A 103 -2.94 0.92 6.28
C SER A 103 -4.37 0.43 6.18
N ARG A 104 -5.15 0.98 5.26
CA ARG A 104 -6.56 0.62 5.06
C ARG A 104 -6.94 0.71 3.59
N ILE A 105 -7.77 -0.22 3.12
CA ILE A 105 -8.46 -0.10 1.83
C ILE A 105 -9.63 0.88 2.01
N VAL A 106 -9.64 1.96 1.23
CA VAL A 106 -10.64 3.04 1.34
C VAL A 106 -11.61 3.07 0.16
N GLY A 107 -11.33 2.31 -0.89
CA GLY A 107 -12.23 2.20 -2.03
C GLY A 107 -11.58 1.48 -3.19
N TYR A 108 -12.24 1.56 -4.33
CA TYR A 108 -11.76 1.07 -5.61
C TYR A 108 -12.38 1.92 -6.72
N ASP A 109 -11.82 1.80 -7.91
CA ASP A 109 -12.44 2.24 -9.15
C ASP A 109 -12.57 1.03 -10.09
N GLU A 110 -12.93 1.27 -11.35
CA GLU A 110 -13.10 0.20 -12.35
C GLU A 110 -11.86 -0.68 -12.56
N ARG A 111 -10.66 -0.17 -12.24
CA ARG A 111 -9.37 -0.77 -12.60
C ARG A 111 -8.45 -1.03 -11.42
N ALA A 112 -8.63 -0.33 -10.29
CA ALA A 112 -7.67 -0.32 -9.19
C ALA A 112 -8.33 -0.25 -7.81
N VAL A 113 -7.66 -0.86 -6.83
CA VAL A 113 -7.95 -0.72 -5.40
C VAL A 113 -7.22 0.51 -4.87
N ILE A 114 -7.84 1.25 -3.95
CA ILE A 114 -7.30 2.47 -3.36
C ILE A 114 -7.04 2.23 -1.88
N MET A 115 -5.85 2.62 -1.43
CA MET A 115 -5.38 2.47 -0.06
C MET A 115 -4.98 3.81 0.55
N ASP A 116 -5.43 4.08 1.77
CA ASP A 116 -4.94 5.19 2.62
C ASP A 116 -3.94 4.60 3.61
N GLN A 117 -2.72 5.15 3.60
CA GLN A 117 -1.67 4.74 4.51
C GLN A 117 -1.09 5.94 5.24
N ARG A 118 -0.79 5.75 6.52
CA ARG A 118 -0.28 6.81 7.41
C ARG A 118 0.93 6.33 8.17
N ILE A 119 1.93 7.19 8.26
CA ILE A 119 3.01 7.07 9.23
C ILE A 119 2.60 7.87 10.46
N VAL A 120 2.52 7.21 11.61
CA VAL A 120 2.02 7.79 12.86
C VAL A 120 3.05 7.66 13.98
N VAL A 121 3.29 8.74 14.70
CA VAL A 121 4.17 8.78 15.88
C VAL A 121 3.38 9.38 17.04
N ARG A 122 3.24 8.63 18.13
CA ARG A 122 2.52 9.07 19.35
C ARG A 122 1.12 9.65 19.04
N GLY A 123 0.39 9.02 18.12
CA GLY A 123 -0.97 9.43 17.72
C GLY A 123 -1.02 10.52 16.64
N GLU A 124 0.12 11.07 16.24
CA GLU A 124 0.17 12.12 15.22
C GLU A 124 0.63 11.62 13.85
N VAL A 125 -0.03 12.09 12.78
CA VAL A 125 0.38 11.80 11.40
C VAL A 125 1.70 12.51 11.07
N TYR A 126 2.68 11.79 10.56
CA TYR A 126 3.95 12.32 10.06
C TYR A 126 3.96 12.38 8.53
N ALA A 127 3.37 11.37 7.90
CA ALA A 127 3.11 11.33 6.47
C ALA A 127 1.80 10.60 6.19
N ARG A 128 1.10 10.99 5.12
CA ARG A 128 -0.08 10.29 4.59
C ARG A 128 0.12 10.04 3.11
N ALA A 129 -0.14 8.83 2.66
CA ALA A 129 -0.08 8.45 1.27
C ALA A 129 -1.40 7.83 0.81
N ILE A 130 -1.79 8.14 -0.42
CA ILE A 130 -2.84 7.43 -1.14
C ILE A 130 -2.18 6.64 -2.25
N ILE A 131 -2.40 5.33 -2.28
CA ILE A 131 -1.89 4.45 -3.35
C ILE A 131 -3.06 3.85 -4.10
N ARG A 132 -2.91 3.86 -5.42
CA ARG A 132 -3.82 3.23 -6.37
C ARG A 132 -3.13 2.03 -7.00
N ALA A 133 -3.63 0.84 -6.73
CA ALA A 133 -3.01 -0.42 -7.15
C ALA A 133 -3.94 -1.22 -8.07
N ARG A 134 -3.44 -1.54 -9.26
CA ARG A 134 -4.10 -2.45 -10.20
C ARG A 134 -3.79 -3.90 -9.83
N ILE A 135 -4.74 -4.80 -10.06
CA ILE A 135 -4.53 -6.23 -9.85
C ILE A 135 -4.22 -6.88 -11.20
N LEU A 136 -3.10 -7.60 -11.26
CA LEU A 136 -2.67 -8.35 -12.44
C LEU A 136 -2.64 -9.83 -12.11
N SER A 137 -2.92 -10.64 -13.12
CA SER A 137 -2.74 -12.09 -13.14
C SER A 137 -1.43 -12.42 -13.82
N LYS A 138 -0.70 -13.41 -13.28
CA LYS A 138 0.52 -13.93 -13.90
C LYS A 138 0.27 -14.58 -15.27
N SER A 139 -0.93 -15.08 -15.52
CA SER A 139 -1.28 -15.80 -16.75
C SER A 139 -2.10 -14.98 -17.74
N SER A 140 -2.92 -14.04 -17.26
CA SER A 140 -3.95 -13.38 -18.09
C SER A 140 -3.89 -11.86 -18.11
N GLY A 141 -2.89 -11.24 -17.46
CA GLY A 141 -2.74 -9.78 -17.46
C GLY A 141 -3.73 -9.08 -16.50
N PRO A 142 -4.24 -7.87 -16.81
CA PRO A 142 -5.10 -7.12 -15.90
C PRO A 142 -6.37 -7.88 -15.50
N VAL A 143 -6.68 -7.90 -14.20
CA VAL A 143 -7.86 -8.54 -13.63
C VAL A 143 -9.00 -7.50 -13.51
N PRO A 144 -10.21 -7.78 -14.05
CA PRO A 144 -11.38 -6.93 -13.85
C PRO A 144 -11.70 -6.75 -12.37
N MET A 145 -12.09 -5.53 -11.97
CA MET A 145 -12.42 -5.26 -10.56
C MET A 145 -13.58 -6.13 -10.06
N ALA A 146 -14.57 -6.44 -10.90
CA ALA A 146 -15.68 -7.32 -10.56
C ALA A 146 -15.20 -8.71 -10.06
N ASP A 147 -14.19 -9.28 -10.70
CA ASP A 147 -13.62 -10.58 -10.32
C ASP A 147 -12.88 -10.49 -8.98
N VAL A 148 -12.18 -9.37 -8.76
CA VAL A 148 -11.51 -9.09 -7.47
C VAL A 148 -12.53 -9.02 -6.34
N LEU A 149 -13.63 -8.30 -6.55
CA LEU A 149 -14.70 -8.16 -5.56
C LEU A 149 -15.45 -9.48 -5.33
N ALA A 150 -15.65 -10.29 -6.37
CA ALA A 150 -16.23 -11.61 -6.23
C ALA A 150 -15.35 -12.54 -5.37
N ALA A 151 -14.03 -12.44 -5.51
CA ALA A 151 -13.08 -13.26 -4.75
C ALA A 151 -12.85 -12.78 -3.30
N VAL A 152 -12.77 -11.46 -3.09
CA VAL A 152 -12.51 -10.84 -1.78
C VAL A 152 -13.79 -10.64 -0.96
N GLY A 153 -14.94 -10.60 -1.63
CA GLY A 153 -16.24 -10.31 -1.03
C GLY A 153 -16.68 -8.88 -1.26
N VAL A 154 -17.99 -8.67 -1.17
CA VAL A 154 -18.62 -7.38 -1.44
C VAL A 154 -18.21 -6.36 -0.35
N PRO A 155 -17.74 -5.17 -0.74
CA PRO A 155 -17.38 -4.13 0.21
C PRO A 155 -18.58 -3.68 1.03
N PRO A 156 -18.38 -3.22 2.28
CA PRO A 156 -19.45 -2.63 3.05
C PRO A 156 -19.98 -1.39 2.31
N ARG A 157 -21.29 -1.16 2.37
CA ARG A 157 -21.93 0.00 1.72
C ARG A 157 -21.35 1.34 2.15
N THR A 158 -20.74 1.40 3.33
CA THR A 158 -20.09 2.58 3.89
C THR A 158 -18.71 2.86 3.28
N LEU A 159 -18.19 1.98 2.41
CA LEU A 159 -16.91 2.18 1.76
C LEU A 159 -17.06 3.21 0.65
N HIS A 160 -16.72 4.46 0.97
CA HIS A 160 -16.67 5.55 0.02
C HIS A 160 -15.28 6.17 0.04
N LYS A 161 -14.66 6.28 -1.13
CA LYS A 161 -13.46 7.11 -1.32
C LYS A 161 -13.90 8.58 -1.43
N GLU A 162 -13.03 9.47 -1.00
CA GLU A 162 -13.25 10.91 -1.12
C GLU A 162 -13.14 11.35 -2.60
N GLU A 163 -13.97 12.29 -3.03
CA GLU A 163 -14.08 12.72 -4.45
C GLU A 163 -12.74 13.23 -5.02
N TRP A 164 -11.91 13.88 -4.20
CA TRP A 164 -10.60 14.36 -4.63
C TRP A 164 -9.66 13.23 -5.08
N ILE A 165 -9.85 12.01 -4.54
CA ILE A 165 -9.05 10.84 -4.92
C ILE A 165 -9.37 10.44 -6.37
N GLU A 166 -10.63 10.57 -6.79
CA GLU A 166 -11.01 10.30 -8.18
C GLU A 166 -10.39 11.32 -9.12
N ARG A 167 -10.56 12.61 -8.83
CA ARG A 167 -9.95 13.69 -9.62
C ARG A 167 -8.44 13.53 -9.73
N TRP A 168 -7.76 13.29 -8.60
CA TRP A 168 -6.32 13.02 -8.59
C TRP A 168 -5.96 11.80 -9.44
N ALA A 169 -6.74 10.72 -9.37
CA ALA A 169 -6.45 9.51 -10.12
C ALA A 169 -6.56 9.73 -11.64
N ASP A 170 -7.46 10.60 -12.09
CA ASP A 170 -7.63 10.98 -13.49
C ASP A 170 -6.52 11.93 -13.96
N ASP A 171 -6.19 12.93 -13.15
CA ASP A 171 -5.19 13.97 -13.46
C ASP A 171 -3.77 13.41 -13.66
N VAL A 172 -3.45 12.27 -13.03
CA VAL A 172 -2.10 11.66 -13.09
C VAL A 172 -2.00 10.49 -14.09
N LEU A 173 -3.03 10.25 -14.91
CA LEU A 173 -3.01 9.16 -15.89
C LEU A 173 -1.97 9.42 -16.97
N LEU A 174 -1.05 8.46 -17.14
CA LEU A 174 -0.21 8.36 -18.32
C LEU A 174 -0.91 7.55 -19.43
N PRO A 175 -0.52 7.74 -20.70
CA PRO A 175 -0.97 6.90 -21.79
C PRO A 175 -0.81 5.40 -21.49
N SER A 176 -1.64 4.58 -22.14
CA SER A 176 -1.52 3.13 -22.02
C SER A 176 -0.14 2.67 -22.46
N THR A 177 0.39 1.58 -21.88
CA THR A 177 1.66 0.96 -22.33
C THR A 177 1.63 0.45 -23.77
N ARG A 178 0.44 0.44 -24.42
CA ARG A 178 0.25 0.12 -25.84
C ARG A 178 0.31 1.36 -26.75
N GLN A 179 0.36 2.55 -26.18
CA GLN A 179 0.42 3.82 -26.87
C GLN A 179 1.81 4.44 -26.65
N PRO A 180 2.36 5.18 -27.63
CA PRO A 180 3.55 5.98 -27.40
C PRO A 180 3.33 7.00 -26.26
N ALA A 181 4.33 7.18 -25.42
CA ALA A 181 4.41 8.23 -24.40
C ALA A 181 5.82 8.83 -24.47
N PRO A 182 6.09 9.72 -25.45
CA PRO A 182 7.42 10.26 -25.65
C PRO A 182 7.83 11.16 -24.46
N SER A 183 9.12 11.15 -24.12
CA SER A 183 9.70 12.00 -23.07
C SER A 183 10.05 13.37 -23.65
N GLU A 184 9.05 14.18 -23.93
CA GLU A 184 9.18 15.54 -24.45
C GLU A 184 9.03 16.55 -23.30
N TRP A 185 9.92 17.53 -23.23
CA TRP A 185 9.97 18.56 -22.18
C TRP A 185 9.79 19.99 -22.73
N ASP A 186 9.51 20.09 -24.04
CA ASP A 186 9.48 21.32 -24.83
C ASP A 186 8.12 22.04 -24.79
#